data_AF-A0A4Q4BRC4-F1
#
_entry.id   AF-A0A4Q4BRC4-F1
#
_cell.length_a   1.000
_cell.length_b   1.000
_cell.length_c   1.000
_cell.angle_alpha   90.00
_cell.angle_beta   90.00
_cell.angle_gamma   90.00
#
_symmetry.space_group_name_H-M   'P 1'
#
loop_
_entity.id
_entity.type
_entity.pdbx_description
1 polymer ?
#
loop_
_entity_poly.entity_id
_entity_poly.type
_entity_poly.pdbx_seq_one_letter_code
_entity_poly.pdbx_strand_id
1 'polypeptide(L)'
;CDSVCRVGVGIRDRLEAAGAKLVIVPVPGKLDVQVAHADADTAHGIATLYDAFLAGLRDQGVAALDSRAALRVDAARDTAFFHTDTHWTPLGAEHVAQALAASGLVASGNTGFTVVTGPERTFTGDLVSFVTTDSLAPMLGLAAEVATPYTVTPETMGEGLDIFGGSEAGGTLLIGTSYSANPTWSFAEALKLALRRDVLNLAEEGRGPAEPMLRYLESDAFRDTPPELVIWEFPVRYLTDPSIWGAQGPVKSGA
;
A
#
# COMPACT_ATOMS: atom_id res chain seq x y z
N CYS A 1 -8.06 -1.72 21.72
CA CYS A 1 -6.91 -1.70 20.79
C CYS A 1 -6.38 -3.13 20.73
N ASP A 2 -6.61 -3.80 19.60
CA ASP A 2 -6.21 -5.20 19.41
C ASP A 2 -4.71 -5.34 19.14
N SER A 3 -4.23 -6.58 19.00
CA SER A 3 -2.81 -6.93 18.81
C SER A 3 -2.13 -6.12 17.69
N VAL A 4 -2.83 -5.89 16.58
CA VAL A 4 -2.31 -5.16 15.42
C VAL A 4 -2.08 -3.68 15.72
N CYS A 5 -3.03 -3.05 16.41
CA CYS A 5 -2.95 -1.65 16.84
C CYS A 5 -1.72 -1.43 17.76
N ARG A 6 -1.42 -2.39 18.66
CA ARG A 6 -0.22 -2.33 19.51
C ARG A 6 1.09 -2.48 18.72
N VAL A 7 1.12 -3.29 17.67
CA VAL A 7 2.33 -3.42 16.85
C VAL A 7 2.56 -2.19 15.98
N GLY A 8 1.48 -1.59 15.44
CA GLY A 8 1.56 -0.30 14.75
C GLY A 8 2.22 0.77 15.62
N VAL A 9 1.89 0.82 16.92
CA VAL A 9 2.53 1.70 17.90
C VAL A 9 4.02 1.36 18.07
N GLY A 10 4.37 0.10 18.31
CA GLY A 10 5.77 -0.30 18.48
C GLY A 10 6.65 -0.02 17.25
N ILE A 11 6.09 -0.16 16.04
CA ILE A 11 6.77 0.19 14.78
C ILE A 11 6.94 1.70 14.67
N ARG A 12 5.87 2.48 14.92
CA ARG A 12 5.96 3.94 14.95
C ARG A 12 7.04 4.41 15.91
N ASP A 13 7.03 3.93 17.14
CA ASP A 13 7.96 4.37 18.19
C ASP A 13 9.42 4.04 17.81
N ARG A 14 9.67 2.88 17.18
CA ARG A 14 11.00 2.50 16.69
C ARG A 14 11.46 3.40 15.54
N LEU A 15 10.57 3.75 14.62
CA LEU A 15 10.86 4.70 13.53
C LEU A 15 11.13 6.10 14.08
N GLU A 16 10.29 6.60 14.99
CA GLU A 16 10.43 7.92 15.60
C GLU A 16 11.73 8.06 16.41
N ALA A 17 12.14 7.01 17.12
CA ALA A 17 13.42 6.96 17.82
C ALA A 17 14.63 7.11 16.87
N ALA A 18 14.47 6.75 15.59
CA ALA A 18 15.46 6.94 14.53
C ALA A 18 15.24 8.24 13.72
N GLY A 19 14.29 9.10 14.10
CA GLY A 19 13.96 10.33 13.40
C GLY A 19 13.05 10.15 12.17
N ALA A 20 12.51 8.95 11.95
CA ALA A 20 11.64 8.61 10.83
C ALA A 20 10.16 8.73 11.20
N LYS A 21 9.34 9.23 10.28
CA LYS A 21 7.87 9.27 10.42
C LYS A 21 7.23 8.00 9.85
N LEU A 22 6.10 7.59 10.42
CA LEU A 22 5.26 6.54 9.88
C LEU A 22 3.91 7.11 9.41
N VAL A 23 3.51 6.77 8.20
CA VAL A 23 2.12 6.92 7.73
C VAL A 23 1.61 5.57 7.28
N ILE A 24 0.55 5.08 7.93
CA ILE A 24 -0.12 3.84 7.52
C ILE A 24 -1.17 4.16 6.45
N VAL A 25 -1.22 3.35 5.40
CA VAL A 25 -2.26 3.41 4.36
C VAL A 25 -3.05 2.10 4.42
N PRO A 26 -4.10 2.01 5.25
CA PRO A 26 -4.99 0.86 5.27
C PRO A 26 -5.70 0.70 3.93
N VAL A 27 -5.59 -0.46 3.29
CA VAL A 27 -6.35 -0.78 2.08
C VAL A 27 -7.66 -1.46 2.48
N PRO A 28 -8.83 -0.85 2.19
CA PRO A 28 -10.13 -1.43 2.54
C PRO A 28 -10.36 -2.74 1.79
N GLY A 29 -11.28 -3.55 2.31
CA GLY A 29 -11.71 -4.73 1.60
C GLY A 29 -12.44 -4.34 0.31
N LYS A 30 -12.21 -5.09 -0.78
CA LYS A 30 -12.86 -4.88 -2.07
C LYS A 30 -14.39 -4.82 -1.95
N LEU A 31 -14.99 -5.70 -1.16
CA LEU A 31 -16.45 -5.76 -0.93
C LEU A 31 -16.99 -4.63 -0.03
N ASP A 32 -16.13 -3.90 0.68
CA ASP A 32 -16.50 -2.67 1.40
C ASP A 32 -16.49 -1.44 0.46
N VAL A 33 -15.62 -1.44 -0.56
CA VAL A 33 -15.62 -0.40 -1.60
C VAL A 33 -16.72 -0.65 -2.63
N GLN A 34 -16.79 -1.86 -3.18
CA GLN A 34 -17.73 -2.28 -4.21
C GLN A 34 -18.92 -3.04 -3.60
N VAL A 35 -19.64 -2.38 -2.68
CA VAL A 35 -20.73 -2.98 -1.90
C VAL A 35 -21.86 -3.57 -2.74
N ALA A 36 -22.02 -3.12 -3.99
CA ALA A 36 -23.02 -3.64 -4.92
C ALA A 36 -22.80 -5.12 -5.28
N HIS A 37 -21.57 -5.64 -5.11
CA HIS A 37 -21.19 -7.04 -5.39
C HIS A 37 -21.17 -7.93 -4.14
N ALA A 38 -21.58 -7.41 -2.98
CA ALA A 38 -21.55 -8.11 -1.71
C ALA A 38 -22.95 -8.25 -1.12
N ASP A 39 -23.17 -9.30 -0.33
CA ASP A 39 -24.31 -9.29 0.59
C ASP A 39 -24.08 -8.22 1.69
N ALA A 40 -25.19 -7.67 2.20
CA ALA A 40 -25.14 -6.53 3.11
C ALA A 40 -24.39 -6.83 4.42
N ASP A 41 -24.53 -8.05 4.95
CA ASP A 41 -23.91 -8.43 6.22
C ASP A 41 -22.39 -8.58 6.05
N THR A 42 -21.92 -9.19 4.97
CA THR A 42 -20.49 -9.28 4.62
C THR A 42 -19.88 -7.90 4.43
N ALA A 43 -20.52 -7.03 3.64
CA ALA A 43 -20.04 -5.67 3.42
C ALA A 43 -19.95 -4.89 4.75
N HIS A 44 -20.97 -5.00 5.59
CA HIS A 44 -21.01 -4.35 6.90
C HIS A 44 -19.92 -4.86 7.85
N GLY A 45 -19.67 -6.18 7.88
CA GLY A 45 -18.62 -6.77 8.70
C GLY A 45 -17.23 -6.29 8.31
N ILE A 46 -16.93 -6.26 7.00
CA ILE A 46 -15.65 -5.74 6.48
C ILE A 46 -15.52 -4.24 6.77
N ALA A 47 -16.58 -3.47 6.58
CA ALA A 47 -16.58 -2.04 6.86
C ALA A 47 -16.30 -1.75 8.34
N THR A 48 -16.92 -2.53 9.24
CA THR A 48 -16.73 -2.43 10.69
C THR A 48 -15.29 -2.73 11.10
N LEU A 49 -14.66 -3.75 10.51
CA LEU A 49 -13.26 -4.09 10.78
C LEU A 49 -12.33 -2.93 10.41
N TYR A 50 -12.53 -2.32 9.24
CA TYR A 50 -11.74 -1.19 8.78
C TYR A 50 -11.95 0.06 9.64
N ASP A 51 -13.20 0.35 10.04
CA ASP A 51 -13.51 1.46 10.93
C ASP A 51 -12.84 1.29 12.31
N ALA A 52 -12.90 0.08 12.86
CA ALA A 52 -12.23 -0.26 14.12
C ALA A 52 -10.71 -0.11 14.02
N PHE A 53 -10.12 -0.46 12.86
CA PHE A 53 -8.69 -0.30 12.64
C PHE A 53 -8.28 1.17 12.57
N LEU A 54 -8.97 1.99 11.78
CA LEU A 54 -8.72 3.44 11.71
C LEU A 54 -8.91 4.13 13.05
N ALA A 55 -9.98 3.79 13.77
CA ALA A 55 -10.22 4.30 15.13
C ALA A 55 -9.07 3.93 16.06
N GLY A 56 -8.61 2.67 16.03
CA GLY A 56 -7.47 2.20 16.81
C GLY A 56 -6.18 2.98 16.52
N LEU A 57 -5.86 3.21 15.24
CA LEU A 57 -4.67 4.00 14.85
C LEU A 57 -4.77 5.44 15.35
N ARG A 58 -5.91 6.09 15.14
CA ARG A 58 -6.16 7.47 15.58
C ARG A 58 -6.07 7.60 17.10
N ASP A 59 -6.69 6.69 17.85
CA ASP A 59 -6.72 6.72 19.31
C ASP A 59 -5.32 6.51 19.92
N GLN A 60 -4.40 5.92 19.16
CA GLN A 60 -2.98 5.79 19.54
C GLN A 60 -2.09 6.90 18.97
N GLY A 61 -2.63 7.84 18.19
CA GLY A 61 -1.84 8.89 17.54
C GLY A 61 -0.91 8.38 16.44
N VAL A 62 -1.26 7.27 15.78
CA VAL A 62 -0.54 6.79 14.59
C VAL A 62 -1.16 7.45 13.37
N ALA A 63 -0.35 8.15 12.58
CA ALA A 63 -0.81 8.80 11.36
C ALA A 63 -1.28 7.76 10.33
N ALA A 64 -2.50 7.92 9.82
CA ALA A 64 -3.09 7.00 8.86
C ALA A 64 -3.98 7.73 7.85
N LEU A 65 -3.92 7.30 6.59
CA LEU A 65 -4.83 7.76 5.53
C LEU A 65 -6.07 6.87 5.51
N ASP A 66 -7.26 7.45 5.65
CA ASP A 66 -8.50 6.76 5.23
C ASP A 66 -8.54 6.71 3.69
N SER A 67 -8.07 5.61 3.13
CA SER A 67 -8.03 5.40 1.67
C SER A 67 -9.38 4.97 1.09
N ARG A 68 -10.36 4.61 1.93
CA ARG A 68 -11.67 4.12 1.46
C ARG A 68 -12.42 5.17 0.68
N ALA A 69 -12.38 6.43 1.13
CA ALA A 69 -13.03 7.53 0.42
C ALA A 69 -12.47 7.70 -1.00
N ALA A 70 -11.14 7.59 -1.15
CA ALA A 70 -10.46 7.69 -2.45
C ALA A 70 -10.86 6.56 -3.39
N LEU A 71 -10.97 5.34 -2.87
CA LEU A 71 -11.37 4.17 -3.65
C LEU A 71 -12.87 4.14 -3.97
N ARG A 72 -13.69 4.93 -3.26
CA ARG A 72 -15.13 5.04 -3.53
C ARG A 72 -15.52 6.11 -4.55
N VAL A 73 -14.59 6.98 -4.97
CA VAL A 73 -14.86 8.06 -5.93
C VAL A 73 -15.52 7.53 -7.21
N ASP A 74 -15.09 6.36 -7.67
CA ASP A 74 -15.62 5.68 -8.86
C ASP A 74 -16.31 4.35 -8.53
N ALA A 75 -16.88 4.20 -7.33
CA ALA A 75 -17.54 2.95 -6.93
C ALA A 75 -18.65 2.53 -7.91
N ALA A 76 -19.35 3.48 -8.54
CA ALA A 76 -20.38 3.20 -9.55
C ALA A 76 -19.83 2.67 -10.88
N ARG A 77 -18.53 2.82 -11.14
CA ARG A 77 -17.85 2.35 -12.36
C ARG A 77 -17.06 1.06 -12.14
N ASP A 78 -16.99 0.58 -10.89
CA ASP A 78 -16.21 -0.60 -10.47
C ASP A 78 -14.72 -0.55 -10.87
N THR A 79 -14.14 0.65 -11.04
CA THR A 79 -12.76 0.79 -11.51
C THR A 79 -11.72 0.77 -10.41
N ALA A 80 -12.11 0.76 -9.13
CA ALA A 80 -11.16 0.81 -8.01
C ALA A 80 -10.35 -0.48 -7.86
N PHE A 81 -10.96 -1.63 -8.16
CA PHE A 81 -10.36 -2.96 -8.11
C PHE A 81 -10.66 -3.72 -9.39
N PHE A 82 -9.74 -4.57 -9.81
CA PHE A 82 -9.98 -5.53 -10.90
C PHE A 82 -11.16 -6.44 -10.57
N HIS A 83 -11.81 -7.04 -11.57
CA HIS A 83 -13.03 -7.82 -11.32
C HIS A 83 -12.73 -9.20 -10.69
N THR A 84 -11.74 -9.90 -11.22
CA THR A 84 -11.33 -11.28 -10.88
C THR A 84 -10.02 -11.34 -10.09
N ASP A 85 -9.57 -10.20 -9.57
CA ASP A 85 -8.34 -10.08 -8.78
C ASP A 85 -8.60 -9.30 -7.47
N THR A 86 -7.77 -9.53 -6.45
CA THR A 86 -7.84 -8.84 -5.16
C THR A 86 -7.38 -7.39 -5.23
N HIS A 87 -6.47 -7.05 -6.14
CA HIS A 87 -5.74 -5.79 -6.17
C HIS A 87 -6.56 -4.63 -6.73
N TRP A 88 -6.17 -3.41 -6.33
CA TRP A 88 -6.66 -2.21 -6.98
C TRP A 88 -6.21 -2.16 -8.44
N THR A 89 -6.92 -1.41 -9.27
CA THR A 89 -6.41 -1.05 -10.61
C THR A 89 -5.35 0.05 -10.49
N PRO A 90 -4.58 0.35 -11.56
CA PRO A 90 -3.71 1.54 -11.58
C PRO A 90 -4.46 2.84 -11.26
N LEU A 91 -5.72 2.97 -11.69
CA LEU A 91 -6.56 4.13 -11.37
C LEU A 91 -6.94 4.17 -9.88
N GLY A 92 -7.28 3.02 -9.29
CA GLY A 92 -7.54 2.92 -7.85
C GLY A 92 -6.30 3.30 -7.02
N ALA A 93 -5.14 2.79 -7.40
CA ALA A 93 -3.85 3.13 -6.80
C ALA A 93 -3.55 4.63 -6.91
N GLU A 94 -3.82 5.23 -8.07
CA GLU A 94 -3.66 6.66 -8.32
C GLU A 94 -4.53 7.51 -7.41
N HIS A 95 -5.82 7.18 -7.25
CA HIS A 95 -6.70 7.90 -6.33
C HIS A 95 -6.19 7.85 -4.88
N VAL A 96 -5.66 6.71 -4.43
CA VAL A 96 -5.07 6.59 -3.09
C VAL A 96 -3.83 7.47 -2.95
N ALA A 97 -2.95 7.50 -3.94
CA ALA A 97 -1.77 8.36 -3.93
C ALA A 97 -2.13 9.86 -3.90
N GLN A 98 -3.10 10.27 -4.71
CA GLN A 98 -3.62 11.64 -4.72
C GLN A 98 -4.26 12.02 -3.39
N ALA A 99 -5.04 11.11 -2.78
CA ALA A 99 -5.63 11.33 -1.47
C ALA A 99 -4.57 11.45 -0.38
N LEU A 100 -3.48 10.67 -0.44
CA LEU A 100 -2.36 10.80 0.48
C LEU A 100 -1.72 12.19 0.38
N ALA A 101 -1.47 12.67 -0.84
CA ALA A 101 -0.91 14.00 -1.07
C ALA A 101 -1.85 15.11 -0.56
N ALA A 102 -3.16 14.98 -0.78
CA ALA A 102 -4.16 15.94 -0.33
C ALA A 102 -4.40 15.93 1.20
N SER A 103 -4.07 14.83 1.88
CA SER A 103 -4.32 14.66 3.31
C SER A 103 -3.45 15.55 4.21
N GLY A 104 -2.31 16.03 3.71
CA GLY A 104 -1.31 16.75 4.50
C GLY A 104 -0.50 15.86 5.47
N LEU A 105 -0.71 14.53 5.47
CA LEU A 105 0.07 13.59 6.27
C LEU A 105 1.53 13.48 5.80
N VAL A 106 1.76 13.73 4.51
CA VAL A 106 3.08 13.71 3.87
C VAL A 106 3.33 15.06 3.23
N ALA A 107 4.48 15.67 3.51
CA ALA A 107 4.89 16.91 2.86
C ALA A 107 5.22 16.64 1.39
N SER A 108 4.64 17.46 0.50
CA SER A 108 4.99 17.44 -0.92
C SER A 108 6.44 17.88 -1.13
N GLY A 109 7.12 17.23 -2.07
CA GLY A 109 8.40 17.69 -2.58
C GLY A 109 8.24 18.71 -3.72
N ASN A 110 9.35 18.94 -4.45
CA ASN A 110 9.37 19.80 -5.62
C ASN A 110 9.81 19.09 -6.91
N THR A 111 10.05 17.78 -6.85
CA THR A 111 10.59 17.00 -7.96
C THR A 111 9.58 16.98 -9.12
N GLY A 112 10.05 17.34 -10.31
CA GLY A 112 9.35 17.10 -11.57
C GLY A 112 9.58 15.66 -12.03
N PHE A 113 8.58 15.05 -12.65
CA PHE A 113 8.67 13.67 -13.13
C PHE A 113 8.16 13.58 -14.56
N THR A 114 8.88 12.85 -15.39
CA THR A 114 8.40 12.43 -16.70
C THR A 114 7.70 11.07 -16.56
N VAL A 115 6.51 10.94 -17.14
CA VAL A 115 5.73 9.70 -17.14
C VAL A 115 5.96 8.94 -18.43
N VAL A 116 6.21 7.64 -18.32
CA VAL A 116 6.29 6.72 -19.47
C VAL A 116 5.22 5.65 -19.30
N THR A 117 4.21 5.68 -20.17
CA THR A 117 3.18 4.64 -20.23
C THR A 117 3.78 3.36 -20.81
N GLY A 118 3.65 2.26 -20.08
CA GLY A 118 4.05 0.93 -20.51
C GLY A 118 3.03 0.28 -21.45
N PRO A 119 3.36 -0.89 -22.01
CA PRO A 119 2.41 -1.66 -22.80
C PRO A 119 1.26 -2.18 -21.93
N GLU A 120 0.09 -2.29 -22.54
CA GLU A 120 -1.06 -2.98 -21.94
C GLU A 120 -0.68 -4.42 -21.57
N ARG A 121 -1.12 -4.86 -20.38
CA ARG A 121 -0.93 -6.20 -19.87
C ARG A 121 -2.27 -6.87 -19.68
N THR A 122 -2.44 -8.04 -20.26
CA THR A 122 -3.56 -8.94 -20.02
C THR A 122 -3.11 -10.05 -19.07
N PHE A 123 -3.87 -10.34 -18.02
CA PHE A 123 -3.52 -11.35 -17.03
C PHE A 123 -4.75 -12.05 -16.41
N THR A 124 -4.55 -13.23 -15.86
CA THR A 124 -5.57 -13.91 -15.03
C THR A 124 -5.52 -13.33 -13.62
N GLY A 125 -6.66 -12.87 -13.10
CA GLY A 125 -6.72 -12.36 -11.73
C GLY A 125 -6.50 -13.45 -10.67
N ASP A 126 -5.90 -13.08 -9.54
CA ASP A 126 -5.53 -14.02 -8.48
C ASP A 126 -6.72 -14.77 -7.85
N LEU A 127 -7.92 -14.16 -7.83
CA LEU A 127 -9.14 -14.79 -7.30
C LEU A 127 -9.62 -15.96 -8.16
N VAL A 128 -9.26 -16.00 -9.44
CA VAL A 128 -9.60 -17.11 -10.35
C VAL A 128 -9.10 -18.43 -9.79
N SER A 129 -7.89 -18.45 -9.22
CA SER A 129 -7.26 -19.66 -8.67
C SER A 129 -8.04 -20.31 -7.52
N PHE A 130 -8.93 -19.57 -6.85
CA PHE A 130 -9.78 -20.08 -5.78
C PHE A 130 -11.09 -20.70 -6.30
N VAL A 131 -11.43 -20.49 -7.58
CA VAL A 131 -12.67 -20.98 -8.20
C VAL A 131 -12.37 -22.04 -9.26
N THR A 132 -11.35 -21.82 -10.09
CA THR A 132 -11.05 -22.65 -11.25
C THR A 132 -9.61 -22.47 -11.74
N THR A 133 -9.28 -23.07 -12.89
CA THR A 133 -8.00 -22.86 -13.60
C THR A 133 -8.12 -21.79 -14.67
N ASP A 134 -7.01 -21.14 -15.01
CA ASP A 134 -6.92 -20.11 -16.07
C ASP A 134 -7.56 -20.56 -17.39
N SER A 135 -7.38 -21.83 -17.76
CA SER A 135 -7.94 -22.42 -18.98
C SER A 135 -9.47 -22.57 -18.96
N LEU A 136 -10.07 -22.70 -17.78
CA LEU A 136 -11.51 -22.88 -17.59
C LEU A 136 -12.22 -21.56 -17.24
N ALA A 137 -11.49 -20.55 -16.77
CA ALA A 137 -12.02 -19.25 -16.37
C ALA A 137 -12.94 -18.61 -17.43
N PRO A 138 -12.57 -18.57 -18.74
CA PRO A 138 -13.45 -18.00 -19.76
C PRO A 138 -14.77 -18.76 -19.93
N MET A 139 -14.78 -20.07 -19.71
CA MET A 139 -16.00 -20.89 -19.78
C MET A 139 -16.99 -20.58 -18.66
N LEU A 140 -16.50 -20.05 -17.54
CA LEU A 140 -17.29 -19.63 -16.38
C LEU A 140 -17.63 -18.14 -16.39
N GLY A 141 -17.25 -17.40 -17.45
CA GLY A 141 -17.46 -15.96 -17.54
C GLY A 141 -16.48 -15.13 -16.71
N LEU A 142 -15.40 -15.73 -16.20
CA LEU A 142 -14.31 -15.03 -15.53
C LEU A 142 -13.34 -14.53 -16.61
N ALA A 143 -13.52 -13.27 -17.01
CA ALA A 143 -12.69 -12.63 -18.02
C ALA A 143 -11.28 -12.33 -17.50
N ALA A 144 -10.30 -12.29 -18.41
CA ALA A 144 -8.97 -11.80 -18.09
C ALA A 144 -9.02 -10.30 -17.75
N GLU A 145 -8.15 -9.89 -16.83
CA GLU A 145 -7.97 -8.50 -16.45
C GLU A 145 -7.00 -7.80 -17.40
N VAL A 146 -7.14 -6.49 -17.49
CA VAL A 146 -6.30 -5.64 -18.33
C VAL A 146 -5.82 -4.44 -17.53
N ALA A 147 -4.50 -4.17 -17.57
CA ALA A 147 -3.89 -3.02 -16.93
C ALA A 147 -2.88 -2.35 -17.84
N THR A 148 -2.82 -1.02 -17.80
CA THR A 148 -1.79 -0.23 -18.47
C THR A 148 -0.87 0.39 -17.41
N PRO A 149 0.23 -0.28 -17.03
CA PRO A 149 1.17 0.31 -16.08
C PRO A 149 1.89 1.51 -16.69
N TYR A 150 2.39 2.37 -15.82
CA TYR A 150 3.31 3.45 -16.16
C TYR A 150 4.46 3.49 -15.15
N THR A 151 5.58 4.05 -15.59
CA THR A 151 6.74 4.35 -14.74
C THR A 151 7.01 5.84 -14.75
N VAL A 152 7.66 6.35 -13.70
CA VAL A 152 8.09 7.74 -13.65
C VAL A 152 9.57 7.88 -13.35
N THR A 153 10.20 8.83 -14.02
CA THR A 153 11.61 9.16 -13.81
C THR A 153 11.74 10.62 -13.42
N PRO A 154 12.54 10.95 -12.40
CA PRO A 154 12.81 12.33 -12.04
C PRO A 154 13.33 13.11 -13.25
N GLU A 155 12.79 14.29 -13.48
CA GLU A 155 13.35 15.24 -14.44
C GLU A 155 14.66 15.75 -13.85
N THR A 156 15.78 15.42 -14.49
CA THR A 156 17.10 15.87 -14.03
C THR A 156 17.18 17.39 -14.05
N MET A 157 17.25 18.01 -12.87
CA MET A 157 17.70 19.39 -12.75
C MET A 157 19.23 19.43 -12.83
N GLY A 158 19.78 19.31 -14.04
CA GLY A 158 21.19 19.54 -14.31
C GLY A 158 22.14 18.41 -13.89
N GLU A 159 23.24 18.30 -14.62
CA GLU A 159 24.31 17.32 -14.42
C GLU A 159 24.90 17.40 -13.00
N GLY A 160 25.02 16.25 -12.32
CA GLY A 160 26.01 16.08 -11.26
C GLY A 160 25.52 15.81 -9.84
N LEU A 161 24.25 15.47 -9.63
CA LEU A 161 23.82 14.89 -8.35
C LEU A 161 23.40 13.43 -8.56
N ASP A 162 24.08 12.60 -7.79
CA ASP A 162 24.17 11.15 -7.82
C ASP A 162 22.81 10.45 -8.00
N ILE A 163 22.45 10.19 -9.26
CA ILE A 163 21.14 9.61 -9.61
C ILE A 163 21.10 8.09 -9.46
N PHE A 164 22.20 7.48 -8.97
CA PHE A 164 22.28 6.05 -8.67
C PHE A 164 23.04 5.73 -7.37
N GLY A 165 23.36 6.72 -6.54
CA GLY A 165 24.20 6.54 -5.37
C GLY A 165 23.48 6.76 -4.06
N GLY A 166 23.04 5.64 -3.50
CA GLY A 166 23.02 5.49 -2.06
C GLY A 166 21.78 6.02 -1.37
N SER A 167 21.48 5.35 -0.26
CA SER A 167 20.78 5.91 0.87
C SER A 167 21.26 7.33 1.18
N GLU A 168 20.65 8.35 0.59
CA GLU A 168 20.64 9.65 1.23
C GLU A 168 19.79 9.48 2.49
N ALA A 169 20.41 9.70 3.65
CA ALA A 169 19.68 9.80 4.90
C ALA A 169 18.49 10.75 4.69
N GLY A 170 17.27 10.30 4.98
CA GLY A 170 16.07 11.11 4.76
C GLY A 170 15.22 10.78 3.51
N GLY A 171 15.36 9.61 2.89
CA GLY A 171 14.45 9.17 1.82
C GLY A 171 13.01 8.86 2.26
N THR A 172 12.08 8.74 1.31
CA THR A 172 10.73 8.17 1.53
C THR A 172 10.68 6.73 1.07
N LEU A 173 10.23 5.84 1.95
CA LEU A 173 10.08 4.42 1.67
C LEU A 173 8.61 4.05 1.53
N LEU A 174 8.30 3.20 0.56
CA LEU A 174 7.05 2.45 0.50
C LEU A 174 7.31 1.02 0.93
N ILE A 175 6.65 0.56 1.98
CA ILE A 175 6.69 -0.82 2.46
C ILE A 175 5.27 -1.35 2.45
N GLY A 176 5.07 -2.60 2.02
CA GLY A 176 3.74 -3.17 1.95
C GLY A 176 3.73 -4.53 1.26
N THR A 177 2.61 -4.82 0.61
CA THR A 177 2.30 -6.11 0.01
C THR A 177 2.41 -6.07 -1.52
N SER A 178 1.83 -7.07 -2.19
CA SER A 178 1.67 -7.11 -3.64
C SER A 178 0.87 -5.93 -4.22
N TYR A 179 0.07 -5.22 -3.41
CA TYR A 179 -0.56 -3.94 -3.82
C TYR A 179 0.48 -2.86 -4.16
N SER A 180 1.63 -2.92 -3.50
CA SER A 180 2.74 -1.98 -3.69
C SER A 180 3.88 -2.59 -4.50
N ALA A 181 4.16 -3.88 -4.34
CA ALA A 181 5.31 -4.55 -4.95
C ALA A 181 5.14 -4.82 -6.45
N ASN A 182 3.90 -5.10 -6.91
CA ASN A 182 3.66 -5.43 -8.31
C ASN A 182 3.68 -4.14 -9.16
N PRO A 183 4.61 -4.02 -10.13
CA PRO A 183 4.72 -2.81 -10.96
C PRO A 183 3.53 -2.62 -11.90
N THR A 184 2.68 -3.64 -12.10
CA THR A 184 1.49 -3.55 -12.96
C THR A 184 0.47 -2.56 -12.42
N TRP A 185 0.46 -2.32 -11.09
CA TRP A 185 -0.47 -1.38 -10.44
C TRP A 185 0.05 0.05 -10.38
N SER A 186 1.34 0.27 -10.68
CA SER A 186 2.00 1.58 -10.67
C SER A 186 1.83 2.39 -9.37
N PHE A 187 1.57 1.75 -8.22
CA PHE A 187 1.29 2.50 -6.98
C PHE A 187 2.47 3.34 -6.50
N ALA A 188 3.69 2.80 -6.50
CA ALA A 188 4.89 3.57 -6.17
C ALA A 188 5.08 4.78 -7.11
N GLU A 189 4.76 4.61 -8.38
CA GLU A 189 4.88 5.64 -9.40
C GLU A 189 3.82 6.72 -9.24
N ALA A 190 2.58 6.33 -8.88
CA ALA A 190 1.52 7.24 -8.50
C ALA A 190 1.89 8.08 -7.27
N LEU A 191 2.52 7.48 -6.26
CA LEU A 191 3.01 8.19 -5.08
C LEU A 191 4.08 9.22 -5.44
N LYS A 192 5.05 8.87 -6.29
CA LYS A 192 6.08 9.81 -6.76
C LYS A 192 5.45 11.04 -7.43
N LEU A 193 4.48 10.83 -8.31
CA LEU A 193 3.75 11.91 -8.98
C LEU A 193 2.97 12.78 -7.99
N ALA A 194 2.13 12.16 -7.16
CA ALA A 194 1.23 12.88 -6.27
C ALA A 194 1.99 13.65 -5.18
N LEU A 195 3.05 13.04 -4.63
CA LEU A 195 3.85 13.64 -3.57
C LEU A 195 4.97 14.53 -4.10
N ARG A 196 5.25 14.52 -5.43
CA ARG A 196 6.35 15.26 -6.06
C ARG A 196 7.71 15.04 -5.38
N ARG A 197 7.96 13.82 -4.95
CA ARG A 197 9.21 13.38 -4.31
C ARG A 197 9.49 11.94 -4.67
N ASP A 198 10.75 11.54 -4.65
CA ASP A 198 11.09 10.15 -4.93
C ASP A 198 10.63 9.22 -3.80
N VAL A 199 10.26 8.00 -4.17
CA VAL A 199 9.74 6.96 -3.28
C VAL A 199 10.43 5.64 -3.62
N LEU A 200 11.23 5.14 -2.68
CA LEU A 200 11.88 3.84 -2.79
C LEU A 200 10.91 2.74 -2.34
N ASN A 201 10.57 1.86 -3.26
CA ASN A 201 9.64 0.76 -3.00
C ASN A 201 10.38 -0.47 -2.47
N LEU A 202 10.10 -0.84 -1.24
CA LEU A 202 10.59 -2.02 -0.54
C LEU A 202 9.45 -3.01 -0.21
N ALA A 203 8.30 -2.88 -0.87
CA ALA A 203 7.21 -3.83 -0.71
C ALA A 203 7.56 -5.20 -1.31
N GLU A 204 7.00 -6.28 -0.74
CA GLU A 204 7.24 -7.64 -1.20
C GLU A 204 5.92 -8.39 -1.44
N GLU A 205 5.88 -9.18 -2.52
CA GLU A 205 4.75 -10.07 -2.81
C GLU A 205 4.79 -11.33 -1.91
N GLY A 206 3.62 -11.78 -1.45
CA GLY A 206 3.49 -13.06 -0.72
C GLY A 206 4.02 -13.09 0.71
N ARG A 207 4.43 -11.94 1.29
CA ARG A 207 4.97 -11.84 2.66
C ARG A 207 4.03 -11.16 3.68
N GLY A 208 2.86 -10.72 3.23
CA GLY A 208 1.97 -9.88 4.03
C GLY A 208 2.58 -8.51 4.34
N PRO A 209 1.84 -7.62 5.03
CA PRO A 209 2.28 -6.23 5.22
C PRO A 209 3.36 -6.10 6.31
N ALA A 210 3.44 -7.05 7.24
CA ALA A 210 4.28 -6.92 8.43
C ALA A 210 5.70 -7.48 8.25
N GLU A 211 5.88 -8.61 7.57
CA GLU A 211 7.22 -9.20 7.41
C GLU A 211 8.20 -8.24 6.70
N PRO A 212 7.85 -7.56 5.58
CA PRO A 212 8.76 -6.60 4.95
C PRO A 212 9.14 -5.42 5.85
N MET A 213 8.18 -4.93 6.66
CA MET A 213 8.43 -3.86 7.64
C MET A 213 9.38 -4.32 8.75
N LEU A 214 9.14 -5.49 9.33
CA LEU A 214 9.99 -6.02 10.39
C LEU A 214 11.42 -6.27 9.88
N ARG A 215 11.55 -6.87 8.69
CA ARG A 215 12.84 -7.09 8.03
C ARG A 215 13.57 -5.78 7.77
N TYR A 216 12.86 -4.75 7.32
CA TYR A 216 13.44 -3.42 7.13
C TYR A 216 13.99 -2.85 8.46
N LEU A 217 13.20 -2.91 9.53
CA LEU A 217 13.61 -2.43 10.86
C LEU A 217 14.82 -3.19 11.44
N GLU A 218 15.07 -4.42 10.99
CA GLU A 218 16.23 -5.24 11.35
C GLU A 218 17.44 -5.06 10.43
N SER A 219 17.29 -4.32 9.33
CA SER A 219 18.34 -4.17 8.32
C SER A 219 19.44 -3.18 8.72
N ASP A 220 20.63 -3.37 8.17
CA ASP A 220 21.72 -2.39 8.25
C ASP A 220 21.30 -1.04 7.64
N ALA A 221 20.45 -1.05 6.61
CA ALA A 221 19.94 0.18 5.99
C ALA A 221 19.16 1.04 6.98
N PHE A 222 18.28 0.44 7.81
CA PHE A 222 17.56 1.20 8.84
C PHE A 222 18.49 1.69 9.96
N ARG A 223 19.47 0.86 10.37
CA ARG A 223 20.43 1.21 11.42
C ARG A 223 21.35 2.36 11.01
N ASP A 224 21.91 2.27 9.81
CA ASP A 224 23.00 3.13 9.35
C ASP A 224 22.45 4.38 8.64
N THR A 225 21.31 4.25 7.95
CA THR A 225 20.71 5.33 7.15
C THR A 225 19.18 5.33 7.24
N PRO A 226 18.60 5.71 8.40
CA PRO A 226 17.15 5.72 8.56
C PRO A 226 16.47 6.69 7.57
N PRO A 227 15.21 6.42 7.20
CA PRO A 227 14.46 7.22 6.24
C PRO A 227 13.86 8.45 6.92
N GLU A 228 13.42 9.43 6.14
CA GLU A 228 12.58 10.53 6.68
C GLU A 228 11.16 10.02 6.96
N LEU A 229 10.67 9.17 6.07
CA LEU A 229 9.27 8.74 6.04
C LEU A 229 9.17 7.30 5.57
N VAL A 230 8.32 6.54 6.25
CA VAL A 230 7.82 5.25 5.80
C VAL A 230 6.32 5.35 5.54
N ILE A 231 5.92 5.10 4.31
CA ILE A 231 4.54 4.84 3.90
C ILE A 231 4.33 3.34 3.99
N TRP A 232 3.44 2.91 4.89
CA TRP A 232 3.16 1.50 5.13
C TRP A 232 1.78 1.12 4.60
N GLU A 233 1.75 0.49 3.43
CA GLU A 233 0.54 -0.05 2.82
C GLU A 233 0.12 -1.34 3.54
N PHE A 234 -1.15 -1.38 3.99
CA PHE A 234 -1.64 -2.44 4.87
C PHE A 234 -3.06 -2.88 4.50
N PRO A 235 -3.28 -4.03 3.84
CA PRO A 235 -4.62 -4.50 3.55
C PRO A 235 -5.33 -5.01 4.81
N VAL A 236 -6.53 -4.51 5.08
CA VAL A 236 -7.23 -4.81 6.35
C VAL A 236 -7.62 -6.28 6.51
N ARG A 237 -7.66 -7.05 5.42
CA ARG A 237 -7.87 -8.50 5.48
C ARG A 237 -6.79 -9.24 6.27
N TYR A 238 -5.59 -8.66 6.41
CA TYR A 238 -4.53 -9.24 7.23
C TYR A 238 -4.81 -9.11 8.73
N LEU A 239 -5.71 -8.23 9.17
CA LEU A 239 -6.06 -8.08 10.59
C LEU A 239 -6.69 -9.35 11.19
N THR A 240 -7.31 -10.17 10.36
CA THR A 240 -7.92 -11.45 10.77
C THR A 240 -6.98 -12.63 10.68
N ASP A 241 -5.77 -12.45 10.14
CA ASP A 241 -4.76 -13.50 10.08
C ASP A 241 -3.91 -13.46 11.36
N PRO A 242 -3.95 -14.50 12.22
CA PRO A 242 -3.20 -14.51 13.47
C PRO A 242 -1.68 -14.63 13.25
N SER A 243 -1.24 -15.01 12.05
CA SER A 243 0.17 -15.28 11.73
C SER A 243 0.93 -14.06 11.21
N ILE A 244 0.27 -12.91 11.02
CA ILE A 244 0.87 -11.75 10.35
C ILE A 244 2.13 -11.20 11.02
N TRP A 245 2.32 -11.44 12.32
CA TRP A 245 3.49 -10.98 13.07
C TRP A 245 4.62 -12.03 13.14
N GLY A 246 4.49 -13.14 12.40
CA GLY A 246 5.40 -14.28 12.47
C GLY A 246 5.38 -14.99 13.82
N ALA A 247 6.30 -15.95 14.01
CA ALA A 247 6.41 -16.75 15.24
C ALA A 247 6.85 -15.94 16.48
N GLN A 248 7.33 -14.71 16.30
CA GLN A 248 7.83 -13.83 17.37
C GLN A 248 6.70 -13.11 18.14
N GLY A 249 5.48 -13.08 17.58
CA GLY A 249 4.34 -12.36 18.16
C GLY A 249 4.52 -10.84 18.15
N PRO A 250 3.52 -10.06 18.61
CA PRO A 250 3.60 -8.62 18.66
C PRO A 250 4.82 -8.16 19.47
N VAL A 251 5.64 -7.26 18.90
CA VAL A 251 6.83 -6.69 19.55
C VAL A 251 6.42 -6.22 20.96
N LYS A 252 7.00 -6.84 21.99
CA LYS A 252 6.78 -6.42 23.36
C LYS A 252 7.39 -5.04 23.51
N SER A 253 6.58 -4.03 23.84
CA SER A 253 7.05 -2.74 24.30
C SER A 253 7.98 -2.97 25.49
N GLY A 254 9.25 -2.61 25.34
CA GLY A 254 10.21 -2.61 26.45
C GLY A 254 9.74 -1.65 27.54
N ALA A 255 9.86 -2.09 28.80
CA ALA A 255 9.62 -1.29 29.99
C ALA A 255 10.69 -0.20 30.17
#